data_AF-A0A7C1Q295-F1
#
_entry.id   AF-A0A7C1Q295-F1
#
_cell.length_a   1.000
_cell.length_b   1.000
_cell.length_c   1.000
_cell.angle_alpha   90.00
_cell.angle_beta   90.00
_cell.angle_gamma   90.00
#
_symmetry.space_group_name_H-M   'P 1'
#
loop_
_entity.id
_entity.type
_entity.pdbx_description
1 polymer ?
#
loop_
_entity_poly.entity_id
_entity_poly.type
_entity_poly.pdbx_seq_one_letter_code
_entity_poly.pdbx_strand_id
1 'polypeptide(L)'
;MSKSSLHPSFSVHGKVISLNDLIELSYSFIKEGKEFEKNIGEFILDWINDSPTISVQTSGSTGTPKTIVIKKEQMVNSALATGKYFNLLPKSTALLCLPATYIAGKMMLVRAMMLGLDLHIVSPSSKPLEGVNRNFDFGAMVPLQVDNSIENLHRIKNLIIGGAPISTALRNELKNVSNASYETYGMTETITHIAVKPLNKGAVENIPFSILPDVIITKDDRGCLVINAPKVSDDTIVTNDVVELISDTEFKWLGRFDNIINSGGIKLNPEQIESKLSNVLEQAFFINSVFDAKLGEQLILVVEGTANVASLMKDIVAENVLSKYEIPRQIKTIPVFVRTESGKVRRRETMTLLKA
;
A
#
# COMPACT_ATOMS: atom_id res chain seq x y z
N MET A 1 -23.00 15.81 16.73
CA MET A 1 -21.64 16.33 16.95
C MET A 1 -21.22 17.00 15.65
N SER A 2 -20.64 18.20 15.68
CA SER A 2 -20.24 18.86 14.43
C SER A 2 -19.27 17.95 13.68
N LYS A 3 -19.44 17.82 12.36
CA LYS A 3 -18.79 16.80 11.52
C LYS A 3 -17.26 16.95 11.38
N SER A 4 -16.64 17.79 12.21
CA SER A 4 -15.20 18.13 12.25
C SER A 4 -14.69 18.28 13.69
N SER A 5 -15.41 17.78 14.71
CA SER A 5 -15.01 17.96 16.11
C SER A 5 -13.83 17.06 16.47
N LEU A 6 -12.74 17.68 16.95
CA LEU A 6 -11.59 16.99 17.54
C LEU A 6 -12.05 16.14 18.73
N HIS A 7 -11.64 14.87 18.77
CA HIS A 7 -12.00 13.98 19.88
C HIS A 7 -11.32 14.48 21.18
N PRO A 8 -12.04 14.55 22.33
CA PRO A 8 -11.51 15.16 23.56
C PRO A 8 -10.34 14.40 24.19
N SER A 9 -10.13 13.14 23.81
CA SER A 9 -8.98 12.33 24.23
C SER A 9 -7.80 12.35 23.27
N PHE A 10 -7.90 13.07 22.14
CA PHE A 10 -6.77 13.16 21.20
C PHE A 10 -5.56 13.79 21.89
N SER A 11 -4.42 13.12 21.77
CA SER A 11 -3.15 13.59 22.32
C SER A 11 -2.03 13.44 21.31
N VAL A 12 -1.00 14.25 21.49
CA VAL A 12 0.24 14.18 20.72
C VAL A 12 1.39 14.03 21.70
N HIS A 13 2.19 12.97 21.56
CA HIS A 13 3.27 12.63 22.50
C HIS A 13 2.83 12.60 23.99
N GLY A 14 1.62 12.10 24.27
CA GLY A 14 1.04 11.99 25.60
C GLY A 14 0.40 13.27 26.15
N LYS A 15 0.50 14.40 25.45
CA LYS A 15 -0.16 15.66 25.83
C LYS A 15 -1.52 15.75 25.14
N VAL A 16 -2.61 15.83 25.91
CA VAL A 16 -3.96 16.07 25.36
C VAL A 16 -3.97 17.42 24.65
N ILE A 17 -4.56 17.45 23.44
CA ILE A 17 -4.56 18.60 22.55
C ILE A 17 -6.00 19.09 22.39
N SER A 18 -6.28 20.34 22.81
CA SER A 18 -7.52 21.03 22.45
C SER A 18 -7.46 21.57 21.02
N LEU A 19 -8.58 22.09 20.49
CA LEU A 19 -8.58 22.72 19.17
C LEU A 19 -7.62 23.93 19.11
N ASN A 20 -7.53 24.72 20.18
CA ASN A 20 -6.62 25.87 20.25
C ASN A 20 -5.15 25.40 20.29
N ASP A 21 -4.84 24.38 21.10
CA ASP A 21 -3.50 23.78 21.13
C ASP A 21 -3.11 23.23 19.75
N LEU A 22 -4.06 22.63 19.02
CA LEU A 22 -3.85 22.08 17.68
C LEU A 22 -3.51 23.17 16.66
N ILE A 23 -4.18 24.32 16.73
CA ILE A 23 -3.90 25.50 15.90
C ILE A 23 -2.49 26.03 16.20
N GLU A 24 -2.16 26.21 17.48
CA GLU A 24 -0.84 26.69 17.91
C GLU A 24 0.28 25.74 17.46
N LEU A 25 0.10 24.44 17.66
CA LEU A 25 1.03 23.40 17.21
C LEU A 25 1.24 23.46 15.69
N SER A 26 0.16 23.65 14.93
CA SER A 26 0.23 23.73 13.47
C SER A 26 1.05 24.93 12.99
N TYR A 27 0.85 26.10 13.60
CA TYR A 27 1.66 27.28 13.27
C TYR A 27 3.12 27.12 13.69
N SER A 28 3.40 26.49 14.83
CA SER A 28 4.77 26.18 15.24
C SER A 28 5.45 25.23 14.25
N PHE A 29 4.78 24.15 13.83
CA PHE A 29 5.28 23.24 12.80
C PHE A 29 5.58 23.92 11.47
N ILE A 30 4.72 24.83 11.02
CA ILE A 30 4.91 25.56 9.76
C ILE A 30 6.10 26.53 9.84
N LYS A 31 6.25 27.24 10.96
CA LYS A 31 7.27 28.30 11.11
C LYS A 31 8.65 27.76 11.47
N GLU A 32 8.70 26.77 12.36
CA GLU A 32 9.94 26.35 13.04
C GLU A 32 10.25 24.86 12.82
N GLY A 33 9.28 24.08 12.33
CA GLY A 33 9.42 22.64 12.13
C GLY A 33 10.30 22.26 10.94
N LYS A 34 10.72 21.00 10.94
CA LYS A 34 11.32 20.32 9.78
C LYS A 34 10.29 20.19 8.66
N GLU A 35 10.76 19.91 7.45
CA GLU A 35 9.90 19.87 6.27
C GLU A 35 8.67 18.94 6.40
N PHE A 36 8.84 17.75 7.00
CA PHE A 36 7.73 16.84 7.22
C PHE A 36 6.72 17.37 8.25
N GLU A 37 7.18 18.14 9.24
CA GLU A 37 6.32 18.77 10.26
C GLU A 37 5.52 19.92 9.63
N LYS A 38 6.13 20.72 8.76
CA LYS A 38 5.41 21.76 8.00
C LYS A 38 4.24 21.16 7.23
N ASN A 39 4.46 20.05 6.51
CA ASN A 39 3.40 19.33 5.80
C ASN A 39 2.28 18.86 6.74
N ILE A 40 2.60 18.47 7.98
CA ILE A 40 1.62 18.12 9.01
C ILE A 40 0.83 19.36 9.43
N GLY A 41 1.50 20.46 9.75
CA GLY A 41 0.87 21.72 10.17
C GLY A 41 -0.06 22.29 9.09
N GLU A 42 0.39 22.32 7.83
CA GLU A 42 -0.41 22.75 6.68
C GLU A 42 -1.67 21.90 6.52
N PHE A 43 -1.53 20.57 6.60
CA PHE A 43 -2.68 19.67 6.52
C PHE A 43 -3.65 19.88 7.68
N ILE A 44 -3.16 20.06 8.91
CA ILE A 44 -4.04 20.28 10.06
C ILE A 44 -4.82 21.59 9.91
N LEU A 45 -4.19 22.68 9.46
CA LEU A 45 -4.89 23.94 9.19
C LEU A 45 -5.94 23.77 8.08
N ASP A 46 -5.63 23.01 7.04
CA ASP A 46 -6.62 22.67 6.00
C ASP A 46 -7.75 21.77 6.55
N TRP A 47 -7.44 20.88 7.48
CA TRP A 47 -8.42 19.99 8.11
C TRP A 47 -9.42 20.74 9.00
N ILE A 48 -8.96 21.69 9.80
CA ILE A 48 -9.81 22.40 10.77
C ILE A 48 -10.61 23.56 10.14
N ASN A 49 -10.26 24.01 8.94
CA ASN A 49 -11.02 25.07 8.27
C ASN A 49 -12.46 24.63 7.91
N ASP A 50 -13.31 25.59 7.55
CA ASP A 50 -14.72 25.35 7.25
C ASP A 50 -14.97 24.65 5.89
N SER A 51 -13.92 24.44 5.07
CA SER A 51 -14.07 23.71 3.80
C SER A 51 -14.54 22.28 4.07
N PRO A 52 -15.58 21.78 3.38
CA PRO A 52 -16.01 20.39 3.51
C PRO A 52 -15.07 19.40 2.82
N THR A 53 -14.07 19.88 2.08
CA THR A 53 -13.19 19.08 1.22
C THR A 53 -11.71 19.38 1.42
N ILE A 54 -10.86 18.40 1.11
CA ILE A 54 -9.40 18.51 1.09
C ILE A 54 -8.86 18.08 -0.28
N SER A 55 -7.86 18.80 -0.78
CA SER A 55 -7.12 18.42 -1.97
C SER A 55 -5.98 17.48 -1.64
N VAL A 56 -5.89 16.35 -2.34
CA VAL A 56 -4.80 15.39 -2.20
C VAL A 56 -4.13 15.12 -3.54
N GLN A 57 -2.81 14.94 -3.52
CA GLN A 57 -2.09 14.50 -4.70
C GLN A 57 -1.97 12.98 -4.71
N THR A 58 -2.19 12.41 -5.89
CA THR A 58 -1.89 10.99 -6.15
C THR A 58 -0.53 10.87 -6.80
N SER A 59 0.20 9.80 -6.46
CA SER A 59 1.48 9.52 -7.08
C SER A 59 1.38 9.10 -8.55
N GLY A 60 0.17 8.84 -9.07
CA GLY A 60 -0.13 8.54 -10.47
C GLY A 60 0.71 7.39 -11.05
N SER A 61 0.10 6.23 -11.35
CA SER A 61 0.81 5.15 -12.08
C SER A 61 1.35 5.59 -13.44
N THR A 62 0.80 6.66 -14.02
CA THR A 62 1.18 7.28 -15.29
C THR A 62 2.27 8.36 -15.17
N GLY A 63 2.75 8.67 -13.96
CA GLY A 63 3.86 9.61 -13.72
C GLY A 63 3.50 11.09 -13.63
N THR A 64 2.24 11.46 -13.90
CA THR A 64 1.72 12.81 -13.70
C THR A 64 0.86 12.81 -12.44
N PRO A 65 1.25 13.50 -11.36
CA PRO A 65 0.43 13.61 -10.17
C PRO A 65 -0.94 14.19 -10.50
N LYS A 66 -2.01 13.52 -10.09
CA LYS A 66 -3.38 14.07 -10.20
C LYS A 66 -3.84 14.56 -8.84
N THR A 67 -4.37 15.77 -8.81
CA THR A 67 -5.06 16.31 -7.64
C THR A 67 -6.48 15.75 -7.60
N ILE A 68 -6.86 15.14 -6.48
CA ILE A 68 -8.21 14.64 -6.20
C ILE A 68 -8.77 15.44 -5.03
N VAL A 69 -10.04 15.83 -5.14
CA VAL A 69 -10.78 16.50 -4.07
C VAL A 69 -11.57 15.46 -3.31
N ILE A 70 -11.38 15.40 -1.99
CA ILE A 70 -11.98 14.41 -1.09
C ILE A 70 -12.86 15.12 -0.07
N LYS A 71 -14.02 14.57 0.27
CA LYS A 71 -14.86 15.09 1.37
C LYS A 71 -14.25 14.71 2.72
N LYS A 72 -14.15 15.67 3.65
CA LYS A 72 -13.68 15.41 5.03
C LYS A 72 -14.52 14.33 5.71
N GLU A 73 -15.83 14.32 5.47
CA GLU A 73 -16.76 13.29 5.98
C GLU A 73 -16.36 11.86 5.53
N GLN A 74 -15.91 11.69 4.28
CA GLN A 74 -15.44 10.39 3.77
C GLN A 74 -14.14 9.95 4.47
N MET A 75 -13.24 10.90 4.77
CA MET A 75 -12.03 10.62 5.56
C MET A 75 -12.37 10.23 6.99
N VAL A 76 -13.33 10.91 7.64
CA VAL A 76 -13.84 10.52 8.97
C VAL A 76 -14.40 9.10 8.94
N ASN A 77 -15.24 8.77 7.96
CA ASN A 77 -15.81 7.43 7.82
C ASN A 77 -14.72 6.36 7.64
N SER A 78 -13.69 6.64 6.81
CA SER A 78 -12.54 5.74 6.64
C SER A 78 -11.76 5.53 7.95
N ALA A 79 -11.59 6.58 8.75
CA ALA A 79 -10.97 6.50 10.07
C ALA A 79 -11.80 5.64 11.04
N LEU A 80 -13.12 5.84 11.08
CA LEU A 80 -14.04 5.05 11.93
C LEU A 80 -14.05 3.57 11.53
N ALA A 81 -14.05 3.25 10.24
CA ALA A 81 -13.95 1.88 9.75
C ALA A 81 -12.64 1.21 10.20
N THR A 82 -11.52 1.92 10.10
CA THR A 82 -10.21 1.46 10.59
C THR A 82 -10.27 1.20 12.11
N GLY A 83 -10.80 2.16 12.87
CA GLY A 83 -10.90 2.08 14.32
C GLY A 83 -11.76 0.89 14.78
N LYS A 84 -12.90 0.66 14.12
CA LYS A 84 -13.78 -0.49 14.39
C LYS A 84 -13.09 -1.81 14.08
N TYR A 85 -12.41 -1.92 12.93
CA TYR A 85 -11.75 -3.17 12.52
C TYR A 85 -10.61 -3.57 13.45
N PHE A 86 -9.73 -2.63 13.79
CA PHE A 86 -8.56 -2.89 14.66
C PHE A 86 -8.83 -2.71 16.15
N ASN A 87 -10.09 -2.43 16.53
CA ASN A 87 -10.51 -2.14 17.89
C ASN A 87 -9.65 -1.04 18.56
N LEU A 88 -9.48 0.08 17.85
CA LEU A 88 -8.74 1.24 18.35
C LEU A 88 -9.65 2.06 19.25
N LEU A 89 -9.31 2.14 20.53
CA LEU A 89 -10.08 2.85 21.54
C LEU A 89 -9.48 4.23 21.79
N PRO A 90 -10.25 5.19 22.35
CA PRO A 90 -9.68 6.44 22.84
C PRO A 90 -8.46 6.17 23.74
N LYS A 91 -7.41 6.96 23.57
CA LYS A 91 -6.09 6.85 24.20
C LYS A 91 -5.19 5.71 23.72
N SER A 92 -5.62 4.87 22.76
CA SER A 92 -4.71 3.95 22.09
C SER A 92 -3.56 4.71 21.42
N THR A 93 -2.35 4.14 21.44
CA THR A 93 -1.15 4.80 20.90
C THR A 93 -0.97 4.49 19.41
N ALA A 94 -0.72 5.51 18.60
CA ALA A 94 -0.51 5.38 17.16
C ALA A 94 0.83 5.99 16.72
N LEU A 95 1.56 5.30 15.85
CA LEU A 95 2.81 5.79 15.25
C LEU A 95 2.54 6.45 13.89
N LEU A 96 2.89 7.73 13.75
CA LEU A 96 2.99 8.42 12.47
C LEU A 96 4.46 8.50 12.03
N CYS A 97 4.82 7.63 11.09
CA CYS A 97 6.14 7.62 10.44
C CYS A 97 6.07 7.70 8.90
N LEU A 98 4.90 8.06 8.38
CA LEU A 98 4.65 8.27 6.96
C LEU A 98 4.59 9.77 6.67
N PRO A 99 5.08 10.23 5.51
CA PRO A 99 5.00 11.64 5.14
C PRO A 99 3.54 12.08 4.95
N ALA A 100 3.16 13.18 5.61
CA ALA A 100 1.83 13.77 5.51
C ALA A 100 1.57 14.50 4.19
N THR A 101 2.51 14.49 3.25
CA THR A 101 2.29 14.93 1.87
C THR A 101 1.28 14.03 1.14
N TYR A 102 1.31 12.72 1.43
CA TYR A 102 0.42 11.72 0.83
C TYR A 102 -0.74 11.35 1.75
N ILE A 103 -1.80 10.80 1.15
CA ILE A 103 -3.03 10.40 1.86
C ILE A 103 -2.78 9.44 3.03
N ALA A 104 -1.77 8.57 2.94
CA ALA A 104 -1.46 7.61 4.00
C ALA A 104 -1.04 8.30 5.31
N GLY A 105 -0.16 9.32 5.25
CA GLY A 105 0.22 10.11 6.42
C GLY A 105 -0.91 11.01 6.92
N LYS A 106 -1.64 11.66 6.00
CA LYS A 106 -2.84 12.47 6.33
C LYS A 106 -3.88 11.66 7.10
N MET A 107 -4.12 10.42 6.69
CA MET A 107 -5.11 9.56 7.36
C MET A 107 -4.68 9.04 8.72
N MET A 108 -3.38 9.00 9.04
CA MET A 108 -2.95 8.75 10.42
C MET A 108 -3.31 9.93 11.34
N LEU A 109 -3.19 11.17 10.86
CA LEU A 109 -3.64 12.36 11.58
C LEU A 109 -5.15 12.34 11.79
N VAL A 110 -5.93 12.08 10.73
CA VAL A 110 -7.41 12.01 10.83
C VAL A 110 -7.85 10.89 11.76
N ARG A 111 -7.26 9.68 11.67
CA ARG A 111 -7.54 8.59 12.61
C ARG A 111 -7.29 9.01 14.04
N ALA A 112 -6.15 9.64 14.32
CA ALA A 112 -5.84 10.05 15.68
C ALA A 112 -6.80 11.12 16.21
N MET A 113 -7.07 12.16 15.41
CA MET A 113 -7.98 13.25 15.77
C MET A 113 -9.42 12.77 15.98
N MET A 114 -9.91 11.85 15.16
CA MET A 114 -11.32 11.39 15.20
C MET A 114 -11.56 10.25 16.20
N LEU A 115 -10.58 9.37 16.40
CA LEU A 115 -10.68 8.24 17.34
C LEU A 115 -10.15 8.57 18.73
N GLY A 116 -9.53 9.74 18.91
CA GLY A 116 -8.95 10.17 20.19
C GLY A 116 -7.71 9.40 20.58
N LEU A 117 -6.83 9.12 19.61
CA LEU A 117 -5.59 8.36 19.82
C LEU A 117 -4.48 9.26 20.38
N ASP A 118 -3.50 8.64 21.02
CA ASP A 118 -2.20 9.28 21.30
C ASP A 118 -1.27 9.13 20.09
N LEU A 119 -1.14 10.17 19.30
CA LEU A 119 -0.29 10.18 18.10
C LEU A 119 1.15 10.48 18.47
N HIS A 120 2.05 9.59 18.09
CA HIS A 120 3.49 9.79 18.20
C HIS A 120 4.06 10.04 16.81
N ILE A 121 4.56 11.25 16.60
CA ILE A 121 5.07 11.71 15.31
C ILE A 121 6.58 11.50 15.29
N VAL A 122 7.07 10.82 14.26
CA VAL A 122 8.52 10.68 14.01
C VAL A 122 8.83 11.13 12.59
N SER A 123 10.09 11.52 12.35
CA SER A 123 10.54 11.85 11.00
C SER A 123 10.35 10.66 10.08
N PRO A 124 9.69 10.81 8.91
CA PRO A 124 9.66 9.77 7.91
C PRO A 124 11.09 9.40 7.49
N SER A 125 11.41 8.11 7.54
CA SER A 125 12.69 7.56 7.13
C SER A 125 12.51 6.11 6.67
N SER A 126 13.56 5.49 6.11
CA SER A 126 13.57 4.06 5.84
C SER A 126 13.62 3.21 7.12
N LYS A 127 14.05 3.79 8.25
CA LYS A 127 14.20 3.11 9.55
C LYS A 127 13.39 3.83 10.64
N PRO A 128 12.06 3.89 10.54
CA PRO A 128 11.24 4.75 11.41
C PRO A 128 11.18 4.32 12.88
N LEU A 129 11.60 3.08 13.19
CA LEU A 129 11.68 2.58 14.57
C LEU A 129 13.08 2.73 15.20
N GLU A 130 14.07 3.24 14.46
CA GLU A 130 15.40 3.49 14.99
C GLU A 130 15.33 4.57 16.10
N GLY A 131 15.79 4.22 17.30
CA GLY A 131 15.71 5.09 18.48
C GLY A 131 14.32 5.20 19.13
N VAL A 132 13.29 4.53 18.60
CA VAL A 132 11.92 4.58 19.13
C VAL A 132 11.69 3.45 20.15
N ASN A 133 11.89 3.74 21.44
CA ASN A 133 11.79 2.77 22.54
C ASN A 133 10.42 2.79 23.25
N ARG A 134 9.31 2.66 22.50
CA ARG A 134 7.97 2.48 23.08
C ARG A 134 7.11 1.53 22.26
N ASN A 135 6.04 1.05 22.87
CA ASN A 135 5.03 0.22 22.21
C ASN A 135 3.86 1.08 21.69
N PHE A 136 3.29 0.65 20.56
CA PHE A 136 2.16 1.27 19.88
C PHE A 136 1.02 0.27 19.71
N ASP A 137 -0.21 0.70 19.89
CA ASP A 137 -1.39 -0.11 19.54
C ASP A 137 -1.58 -0.21 18.01
N PHE A 138 -1.17 0.82 17.28
CA PHE A 138 -1.39 0.92 15.84
C PHE A 138 -0.25 1.64 15.10
N GLY A 139 0.05 1.19 13.88
CA GLY A 139 1.01 1.85 12.99
C GLY A 139 0.68 1.57 11.53
N ALA A 140 1.16 2.46 10.66
CA ALA A 140 1.09 2.29 9.21
C ALA A 140 2.46 2.50 8.59
N MET A 141 2.91 1.58 7.74
CA MET A 141 4.25 1.60 7.15
C MET A 141 4.20 1.17 5.68
N VAL A 142 5.22 1.54 4.90
CA VAL A 142 5.46 0.97 3.56
C VAL A 142 6.38 -0.25 3.67
N PRO A 143 6.39 -1.20 2.70
CA PRO A 143 7.22 -2.40 2.77
C PRO A 143 8.69 -2.15 3.08
N LEU A 144 9.31 -1.12 2.48
CA LEU A 144 10.72 -0.77 2.75
C LEU A 144 10.97 -0.41 4.22
N GLN A 145 10.02 0.27 4.87
CA GLN A 145 10.16 0.61 6.28
C GLN A 145 10.03 -0.62 7.18
N VAL A 146 9.16 -1.55 6.79
CA VAL A 146 8.91 -2.82 7.50
C VAL A 146 10.15 -3.70 7.45
N ASP A 147 10.69 -3.88 6.25
CA ASP A 147 11.92 -4.61 5.95
C ASP A 147 13.10 -4.12 6.80
N ASN A 148 13.29 -2.80 6.85
CA ASN A 148 14.34 -2.17 7.67
C ASN A 148 14.05 -2.10 9.17
N SER A 149 12.89 -2.60 9.64
CA SER A 149 12.46 -2.49 11.04
C SER A 149 12.03 -3.82 11.66
N ILE A 150 12.25 -4.96 10.99
CA ILE A 150 11.76 -6.30 11.40
C ILE A 150 11.96 -6.58 12.89
N GLU A 151 13.17 -6.33 13.40
CA GLU A 151 13.53 -6.59 14.80
C GLU A 151 12.69 -5.79 15.82
N ASN A 152 12.17 -4.63 15.41
CA ASN A 152 11.42 -3.72 16.27
C ASN A 152 9.90 -3.75 16.02
N LEU A 153 9.42 -4.49 15.03
CA LEU A 153 7.98 -4.54 14.69
C LEU A 153 7.10 -5.12 15.81
N HIS A 154 7.67 -5.93 16.69
CA HIS A 154 6.99 -6.43 17.90
C HIS A 154 6.44 -5.30 18.80
N ARG A 155 6.97 -4.08 18.66
CA ARG A 155 6.51 -2.89 19.40
C ARG A 155 5.19 -2.34 18.89
N ILE A 156 4.77 -2.66 17.66
CA ILE A 156 3.51 -2.18 17.07
C ILE A 156 2.53 -3.34 17.07
N LYS A 157 1.49 -3.28 17.91
CA LYS A 157 0.50 -4.36 18.07
C LYS A 157 -0.25 -4.68 16.77
N ASN A 158 -0.82 -3.67 16.12
CA ASN A 158 -1.49 -3.79 14.83
C ASN A 158 -0.77 -2.93 13.79
N LEU A 159 -0.17 -3.54 12.78
CA LEU A 159 0.57 -2.87 11.73
C LEU A 159 -0.13 -3.06 10.39
N ILE A 160 -0.53 -1.96 9.75
CA ILE A 160 -0.98 -1.99 8.36
C ILE A 160 0.18 -1.64 7.42
N ILE A 161 0.32 -2.43 6.35
CA ILE A 161 1.39 -2.32 5.37
C ILE A 161 0.75 -2.07 4.00
N GLY A 162 1.11 -0.95 3.37
CA GLY A 162 0.51 -0.54 2.11
C GLY A 162 1.45 0.31 1.25
N GLY A 163 0.94 0.82 0.13
CA GLY A 163 1.67 1.70 -0.79
C GLY A 163 2.57 0.99 -1.81
N ALA A 164 2.93 -0.28 -1.59
CA ALA A 164 3.60 -1.13 -2.57
C ALA A 164 3.33 -2.62 -2.30
N PRO A 165 3.51 -3.50 -3.31
CA PRO A 165 3.47 -4.95 -3.10
C PRO A 165 4.50 -5.40 -2.06
N ILE A 166 4.13 -6.37 -1.23
CA ILE A 166 5.02 -7.00 -0.24
C ILE A 166 5.74 -8.18 -0.91
N SER A 167 7.07 -8.17 -0.89
CA SER A 167 7.88 -9.25 -1.44
C SER A 167 7.69 -10.56 -0.65
N THR A 168 7.92 -11.69 -1.29
CA THR A 168 7.78 -13.00 -0.64
C THR A 168 8.83 -13.19 0.46
N ALA A 169 10.05 -12.69 0.27
CA ALA A 169 11.06 -12.64 1.33
C ALA A 169 10.55 -11.92 2.59
N LEU A 170 10.02 -10.70 2.42
CA LEU A 170 9.46 -9.93 3.53
C LEU A 170 8.25 -10.62 4.17
N ARG A 171 7.38 -11.25 3.37
CA ARG A 171 6.26 -12.06 3.91
C ARG A 171 6.77 -13.22 4.78
N ASN A 172 7.85 -13.88 4.37
CA ASN A 172 8.44 -14.97 5.12
C ASN A 172 9.08 -14.48 6.43
N GLU A 173 9.77 -13.34 6.42
CA GLU A 173 10.31 -12.74 7.66
C GLU A 173 9.20 -12.35 8.64
N LEU A 174 8.12 -11.74 8.14
CA LEU A 174 6.98 -11.33 8.96
C LEU A 174 6.32 -12.48 9.72
N LYS A 175 6.36 -13.72 9.21
CA LYS A 175 5.81 -14.91 9.90
C LYS A 175 6.40 -15.10 11.30
N ASN A 176 7.64 -14.65 11.52
CA ASN A 176 8.34 -14.79 12.80
C ASN A 176 8.15 -13.57 13.73
N VAL A 177 7.49 -12.51 13.28
CA VAL A 177 7.22 -11.32 14.07
C VAL A 177 5.95 -11.52 14.90
N SER A 178 6.01 -11.21 16.19
CA SER A 178 4.92 -11.48 17.16
C SER A 178 3.71 -10.54 17.08
N ASN A 179 3.79 -9.46 16.29
CA ASN A 179 2.67 -8.53 16.13
C ASN A 179 1.58 -9.05 15.19
N ALA A 180 0.51 -8.28 15.01
CA ALA A 180 -0.46 -8.51 13.96
C ALA A 180 -0.17 -7.57 12.77
N SER A 181 0.45 -8.11 11.73
CA SER A 181 0.74 -7.38 10.48
C SER A 181 -0.30 -7.71 9.41
N TYR A 182 -0.72 -6.68 8.69
CA TYR A 182 -1.76 -6.76 7.66
C TYR A 182 -1.32 -6.05 6.39
N GLU A 183 -1.51 -6.70 5.25
CA GLU A 183 -1.49 -6.05 3.95
C GLU A 183 -2.82 -5.35 3.71
N THR A 184 -2.77 -4.14 3.16
CA THR A 184 -3.99 -3.38 2.84
C THR A 184 -4.23 -3.29 1.35
N TYR A 185 -5.48 -3.46 0.93
CA TYR A 185 -5.93 -3.15 -0.42
C TYR A 185 -6.76 -1.86 -0.42
N GLY A 186 -6.39 -0.91 -1.28
CA GLY A 186 -7.04 0.39 -1.39
C GLY A 186 -6.33 1.32 -2.37
N MET A 187 -6.97 2.44 -2.65
CA MET A 187 -6.53 3.47 -3.59
C MET A 187 -6.99 4.85 -3.11
N THR A 188 -6.56 5.92 -3.78
CA THR A 188 -6.94 7.29 -3.37
C THR A 188 -8.44 7.52 -3.55
N GLU A 189 -9.05 6.92 -4.57
CA GLU A 189 -10.48 6.95 -4.86
C GLU A 189 -11.32 6.33 -3.74
N THR A 190 -10.72 5.44 -2.93
CA THR A 190 -11.33 4.89 -1.71
C THR A 190 -10.78 5.51 -0.43
N ILE A 191 -10.11 6.66 -0.54
CA ILE A 191 -9.35 7.36 0.50
C ILE A 191 -8.12 6.57 0.95
N THR A 192 -8.33 5.40 1.56
CA THR A 192 -7.27 4.45 1.91
C THR A 192 -7.75 3.02 1.66
N HIS A 193 -7.62 2.14 2.65
CA HIS A 193 -7.90 0.73 2.52
C HIS A 193 -9.40 0.43 2.68
N ILE A 194 -9.89 -0.47 1.83
CA ILE A 194 -11.25 -1.03 1.90
C ILE A 194 -11.23 -2.51 2.23
N ALA A 195 -10.05 -3.14 2.20
CA ALA A 195 -9.86 -4.52 2.63
C ALA A 195 -8.47 -4.72 3.21
N VAL A 196 -8.33 -5.77 4.03
CA VAL A 196 -7.07 -6.14 4.68
C VAL A 196 -6.85 -7.64 4.60
N LYS A 197 -5.58 -8.04 4.63
CA LYS A 197 -5.14 -9.43 4.58
C LYS A 197 -4.09 -9.66 5.67
N PRO A 198 -4.32 -10.56 6.65
CA PRO A 198 -3.32 -10.94 7.64
C PRO A 198 -2.04 -11.52 7.01
N LEU A 199 -0.87 -11.21 7.58
CA LEU A 199 0.43 -11.64 7.06
C LEU A 199 1.18 -12.64 7.95
N ASN A 200 0.96 -12.61 9.26
CA ASN A 200 1.75 -13.42 10.20
C ASN A 200 0.90 -14.13 11.27
N LYS A 201 -0.07 -13.42 11.88
CA LYS A 201 -0.87 -14.00 12.95
C LYS A 201 -1.89 -15.01 12.41
N GLY A 202 -1.59 -16.30 12.54
CA GLY A 202 -2.45 -17.40 12.09
C GLY A 202 -2.55 -17.53 10.57
N ALA A 203 -1.58 -16.95 9.83
CA ALA A 203 -1.69 -16.85 8.39
C ALA A 203 -1.33 -18.17 7.69
N VAL A 204 -2.36 -18.89 7.21
CA VAL A 204 -2.22 -19.95 6.19
C VAL A 204 -1.77 -19.29 4.88
N GLU A 205 -1.03 -20.01 4.04
CA GLU A 205 -0.76 -19.53 2.68
C GLU A 205 -2.07 -19.26 1.94
N ASN A 206 -2.08 -18.23 1.08
CA ASN A 206 -3.22 -17.86 0.23
C ASN A 206 -4.48 -17.31 0.93
N ILE A 207 -4.35 -16.66 2.09
CA ILE A 207 -5.46 -15.93 2.71
C ILE A 207 -5.99 -14.82 1.77
N PRO A 208 -7.32 -14.71 1.58
CA PRO A 208 -7.94 -13.64 0.81
C PRO A 208 -7.88 -12.30 1.55
N PHE A 209 -8.11 -11.21 0.83
CA PHE A 209 -8.46 -9.93 1.44
C PHE A 209 -9.89 -10.00 1.96
N SER A 210 -10.11 -9.54 3.20
CA SER A 210 -11.44 -9.37 3.78
C SER A 210 -11.79 -7.88 3.80
N ILE A 211 -12.98 -7.52 3.31
CA ILE A 211 -13.41 -6.12 3.22
C ILE A 211 -13.75 -5.52 4.58
N LEU A 212 -13.60 -4.20 4.69
CA LEU A 212 -14.07 -3.43 5.84
C LEU A 212 -15.61 -3.32 5.83
N PRO A 213 -16.24 -2.97 6.97
CA PRO A 213 -17.68 -2.74 7.05
C PRO A 213 -18.17 -1.70 6.02
N ASP A 214 -19.42 -1.87 5.57
CA ASP A 214 -20.12 -0.98 4.63
C ASP A 214 -19.49 -0.90 3.22
N VAL A 215 -18.57 -1.80 2.90
CA VAL A 215 -18.05 -2.03 1.54
C VAL A 215 -18.81 -3.18 0.91
N ILE A 216 -19.13 -3.06 -0.38
CA ILE A 216 -19.72 -4.10 -1.21
C ILE A 216 -18.78 -4.32 -2.40
N ILE A 217 -18.49 -5.58 -2.71
CA ILE A 217 -17.63 -5.96 -3.83
C ILE A 217 -18.37 -6.86 -4.82
N THR A 218 -18.16 -6.61 -6.11
CA THR A 218 -18.63 -7.45 -7.22
C THR A 218 -17.54 -7.55 -8.30
N LYS A 219 -17.87 -8.13 -9.46
CA LYS A 219 -17.00 -8.15 -10.64
C LYS A 219 -17.71 -7.60 -11.86
N ASP A 220 -16.95 -7.00 -12.75
CA ASP A 220 -17.39 -6.72 -14.11
C ASP A 220 -17.16 -7.92 -15.06
N ASP A 221 -17.50 -7.77 -16.33
CA ASP A 221 -17.37 -8.81 -17.36
C ASP A 221 -15.91 -9.22 -17.65
N ARG A 222 -14.95 -8.40 -17.22
CA ARG A 222 -13.51 -8.69 -17.34
C ARG A 222 -12.98 -9.51 -16.17
N GLY A 223 -13.81 -9.71 -15.13
CA GLY A 223 -13.40 -10.28 -13.86
C GLY A 223 -12.67 -9.30 -12.95
N CYS A 224 -12.76 -8.00 -13.25
CA CYS A 224 -12.14 -6.95 -12.44
C CYS A 224 -13.02 -6.59 -11.24
N LEU A 225 -12.40 -6.25 -10.12
CA LEU A 225 -13.09 -5.85 -8.90
C LEU A 225 -13.88 -4.56 -9.13
N VAL A 226 -15.16 -4.59 -8.74
CA VAL A 226 -16.03 -3.42 -8.67
C VAL A 226 -16.33 -3.16 -7.20
N ILE A 227 -16.12 -1.93 -6.75
CA ILE A 227 -16.21 -1.52 -5.35
C ILE A 227 -17.32 -0.50 -5.21
N ASN A 228 -18.31 -0.80 -4.37
CA ASN A 228 -19.29 0.17 -3.90
C ASN A 228 -19.05 0.40 -2.40
N ALA A 229 -18.60 1.60 -2.04
CA ALA A 229 -18.26 1.97 -0.67
C ALA A 229 -18.82 3.37 -0.35
N PRO A 230 -20.15 3.51 -0.16
CA PRO A 230 -20.86 4.79 -0.14
C PRO A 230 -20.43 5.71 1.01
N LYS A 231 -19.77 5.17 2.03
CA LYS A 231 -19.22 5.93 3.15
C LYS A 231 -17.92 6.66 2.80
N VAL A 232 -17.18 6.21 1.79
CA VAL A 232 -15.86 6.73 1.43
C VAL A 232 -15.74 7.18 -0.02
N SER A 233 -16.71 6.83 -0.88
CA SER A 233 -16.83 7.27 -2.27
C SER A 233 -18.31 7.48 -2.60
N ASP A 234 -18.64 8.52 -3.36
CA ASP A 234 -20.01 8.71 -3.88
C ASP A 234 -20.29 7.81 -5.11
N ASP A 235 -19.23 7.44 -5.82
CA ASP A 235 -19.29 6.66 -7.04
C ASP A 235 -18.94 5.19 -6.80
N THR A 236 -19.50 4.32 -7.64
CA THR A 236 -19.02 2.95 -7.78
C THR A 236 -17.72 2.94 -8.56
N ILE A 237 -16.69 2.30 -7.99
CA ILE A 237 -15.35 2.28 -8.55
C ILE A 237 -15.15 0.96 -9.29
N VAL A 238 -15.01 1.05 -10.61
CA VAL A 238 -14.62 -0.08 -11.46
C VAL A 238 -13.10 -0.07 -11.58
N THR A 239 -12.44 -1.10 -11.05
CA THR A 239 -10.99 -1.21 -11.10
C THR A 239 -10.53 -1.91 -12.38
N ASN A 240 -9.21 -1.99 -12.58
CA ASN A 240 -8.59 -2.94 -13.52
C ASN A 240 -7.83 -4.03 -12.76
N ASP A 241 -8.26 -4.35 -11.54
CA ASP A 241 -7.67 -5.39 -10.71
C ASP A 241 -8.48 -6.67 -10.88
N VAL A 242 -7.90 -7.70 -11.48
CA VAL A 242 -8.55 -8.99 -11.68
C VAL A 242 -8.58 -9.73 -10.35
N VAL A 243 -9.75 -10.24 -9.98
CA VAL A 243 -9.97 -10.89 -8.69
C VAL A 243 -10.74 -12.20 -8.79
N GLU A 244 -10.47 -13.10 -7.86
CA GLU A 244 -11.33 -14.24 -7.52
C GLU A 244 -12.16 -13.84 -6.28
N LEU A 245 -13.50 -13.76 -6.41
CA LEU A 245 -14.36 -13.58 -5.25
C LEU A 245 -14.48 -14.92 -4.52
N ILE A 246 -14.16 -14.93 -3.23
CA ILE A 246 -14.26 -16.11 -2.35
C ILE A 246 -15.61 -16.12 -1.63
N SER A 247 -16.11 -14.93 -1.28
CA SER A 247 -17.43 -14.69 -0.72
C SER A 247 -17.85 -13.24 -1.01
N ASP A 248 -19.03 -12.83 -0.53
CA ASP A 248 -19.50 -11.44 -0.62
C ASP A 248 -18.59 -10.46 0.16
N THR A 249 -17.73 -10.97 1.04
CA THR A 249 -16.84 -10.17 1.89
C THR A 249 -15.35 -10.42 1.65
N GLU A 250 -14.99 -11.36 0.78
CA GLU A 250 -13.60 -11.79 0.60
C GLU A 250 -13.22 -12.01 -0.86
N PHE A 251 -12.00 -11.62 -1.22
CA PHE A 251 -11.47 -11.81 -2.56
C PHE A 251 -9.97 -12.07 -2.58
N LYS A 252 -9.48 -12.77 -3.61
CA LYS A 252 -8.05 -12.85 -3.93
C LYS A 252 -7.74 -11.91 -5.09
N TRP A 253 -6.71 -11.08 -4.92
CA TRP A 253 -6.16 -10.30 -6.00
C TRP A 253 -5.26 -11.15 -6.88
N LEU A 254 -5.51 -11.17 -8.19
CA LEU A 254 -4.80 -12.01 -9.15
C LEU A 254 -3.80 -11.22 -10.01
N GLY A 255 -4.00 -9.92 -10.18
CA GLY A 255 -3.14 -9.09 -11.01
C GLY A 255 -3.88 -7.93 -11.65
N ARG A 256 -3.21 -7.21 -12.53
CA ARG A 256 -3.81 -6.12 -13.32
C ARG A 256 -4.29 -6.63 -14.66
N PHE A 257 -5.53 -6.28 -15.02
CA PHE A 257 -6.09 -6.60 -16.33
C PHE A 257 -5.24 -6.02 -17.47
N ASP A 258 -4.77 -4.77 -17.29
CA ASP A 258 -3.93 -4.08 -18.26
C ASP A 258 -2.54 -4.71 -18.44
N ASN A 259 -2.13 -5.61 -17.53
CA ASN A 259 -0.87 -6.31 -17.59
C ASN A 259 -1.00 -7.73 -18.15
N ILE A 260 -2.22 -8.24 -18.40
CA ILE A 260 -2.41 -9.60 -18.92
C ILE A 260 -1.69 -9.74 -20.26
N ILE A 261 -0.84 -10.76 -20.35
CA ILE A 261 -0.14 -11.12 -21.58
C ILE A 261 -0.97 -12.19 -22.30
N ASN A 262 -1.30 -11.97 -23.57
CA ASN A 262 -1.97 -12.97 -24.40
C ASN A 262 -0.97 -13.66 -25.32
N SER A 263 -0.42 -14.80 -24.86
CA SER A 263 0.56 -15.57 -25.62
C SER A 263 -0.08 -16.75 -26.32
N GLY A 264 -0.27 -16.62 -27.64
CA GLY A 264 -0.86 -17.67 -28.48
C GLY A 264 -2.27 -18.07 -28.06
N GLY A 265 -3.07 -17.10 -27.57
CA GLY A 265 -4.44 -17.34 -27.07
C GLY A 265 -4.52 -17.67 -25.58
N ILE A 266 -3.39 -17.79 -24.88
CA ILE A 266 -3.33 -18.10 -23.45
C ILE A 266 -3.13 -16.80 -22.67
N LYS A 267 -4.02 -16.53 -21.73
CA LYS A 267 -3.91 -15.38 -20.81
C LYS A 267 -2.97 -15.72 -19.65
N LEU A 268 -1.90 -14.96 -19.54
CA LEU A 268 -0.88 -15.09 -18.51
C LEU A 268 -0.88 -13.83 -17.64
N ASN A 269 -1.00 -14.00 -16.32
CA ASN A 269 -0.98 -12.90 -15.36
C ASN A 269 0.46 -12.69 -14.86
N PRO A 270 1.13 -11.57 -15.22
CA PRO A 270 2.50 -11.32 -14.80
C PRO A 270 2.70 -11.41 -13.29
N GLU A 271 1.79 -10.84 -12.50
CA GLU A 271 1.97 -10.76 -11.05
C GLU A 271 1.85 -12.13 -10.36
N GLN A 272 1.08 -13.07 -10.91
CA GLN A 272 1.05 -14.45 -10.41
C GLN A 272 2.34 -15.20 -10.72
N ILE A 273 2.88 -15.02 -11.93
CA ILE A 273 4.15 -15.63 -12.35
C ILE A 273 5.30 -15.05 -11.53
N GLU A 274 5.29 -13.75 -11.28
CA GLU A 274 6.26 -13.08 -10.42
C GLU A 274 6.21 -13.59 -8.99
N SER A 275 5.01 -13.79 -8.44
CA SER A 275 4.85 -14.39 -7.11
C SER A 275 5.46 -15.79 -7.05
N LYS A 276 5.30 -16.63 -8.08
CA LYS A 276 5.91 -17.96 -8.15
C LYS A 276 7.44 -17.90 -8.22
N LEU A 277 7.98 -16.96 -9.00
CA LEU A 277 9.42 -16.79 -9.22
C LEU A 277 10.14 -16.11 -8.07
N SER A 278 9.42 -15.44 -7.17
CA SER A 278 10.02 -14.64 -6.10
C SER A 278 10.84 -15.43 -5.07
N ASN A 279 10.64 -16.74 -4.96
CA ASN A 279 11.46 -17.63 -4.13
C ASN A 279 12.64 -18.26 -4.91
N VAL A 280 12.67 -18.09 -6.22
CA VAL A 280 13.68 -18.66 -7.12
C VAL A 280 14.74 -17.61 -7.46
N LEU A 281 14.33 -16.35 -7.58
CA LEU A 281 15.18 -15.25 -8.03
C LEU A 281 15.42 -14.25 -6.90
N GLU A 282 16.70 -14.04 -6.57
CA GLU A 282 17.11 -13.06 -5.56
C GLU A 282 17.15 -11.62 -6.11
N GLN A 283 17.42 -11.46 -7.40
CA GLN A 283 17.51 -10.14 -8.03
C GLN A 283 16.11 -9.52 -8.20
N ALA A 284 16.02 -8.19 -8.29
CA ALA A 284 14.77 -7.56 -8.69
C ALA A 284 14.41 -7.95 -10.13
N PHE A 285 13.15 -8.31 -10.36
CA PHE A 285 12.68 -8.71 -11.68
C PHE A 285 11.21 -8.34 -11.90
N PHE A 286 10.76 -8.42 -13.14
CA PHE A 286 9.34 -8.40 -13.50
C PHE A 286 9.08 -9.19 -14.78
N ILE A 287 7.83 -9.62 -14.96
CA ILE A 287 7.34 -10.29 -16.16
C ILE A 287 6.73 -9.24 -17.09
N ASN A 288 7.00 -9.37 -18.38
CA ASN A 288 6.45 -8.52 -19.44
C ASN A 288 6.32 -9.31 -20.75
N SER A 289 5.88 -8.66 -21.81
CA SER A 289 5.81 -9.23 -23.15
C SER A 289 6.64 -8.44 -24.17
N VAL A 290 6.98 -9.12 -25.26
CA VAL A 290 7.44 -8.53 -26.51
C VAL A 290 6.59 -9.06 -27.65
N PHE A 291 6.49 -8.30 -28.75
CA PHE A 291 5.79 -8.76 -29.94
C PHE A 291 6.44 -10.03 -30.50
N ASP A 292 5.60 -11.01 -30.85
CA ASP A 292 6.01 -12.21 -31.58
C ASP A 292 5.00 -12.50 -32.70
N ALA A 293 5.50 -12.77 -33.91
CA ALA A 293 4.65 -12.92 -35.09
C ALA A 293 3.70 -14.14 -35.04
N LYS A 294 4.01 -15.16 -34.22
CA LYS A 294 3.19 -16.38 -34.09
C LYS A 294 2.28 -16.33 -32.89
N LEU A 295 2.76 -15.78 -31.78
CA LEU A 295 2.04 -15.77 -30.50
C LEU A 295 1.26 -14.47 -30.28
N GLY A 296 1.51 -13.43 -31.07
CA GLY A 296 1.07 -12.06 -30.79
C GLY A 296 1.96 -11.43 -29.72
N GLU A 297 1.88 -11.97 -28.50
CA GLU A 297 2.74 -11.60 -27.39
C GLU A 297 3.57 -12.79 -26.90
N GLN A 298 4.87 -12.59 -26.77
CA GLN A 298 5.77 -13.56 -26.14
C GLN A 298 6.10 -13.09 -24.72
N LEU A 299 5.88 -13.96 -23.74
CA LEU A 299 6.27 -13.72 -22.35
C LEU A 299 7.80 -13.70 -22.18
N ILE A 300 8.28 -12.67 -21.51
CA ILE A 300 9.68 -12.50 -21.13
C ILE A 300 9.83 -12.22 -19.63
N LEU A 301 11.00 -12.54 -19.11
CA LEU A 301 11.45 -12.15 -17.78
C LEU A 301 12.49 -11.04 -17.92
N VAL A 302 12.32 -9.96 -17.17
CA VAL A 302 13.28 -8.84 -17.10
C VAL A 302 13.90 -8.83 -15.72
N VAL A 303 15.23 -8.89 -15.64
CA VAL A 303 16.00 -8.96 -14.39
C VAL A 303 16.94 -7.76 -14.28
N GLU A 304 17.00 -7.17 -13.09
CA GLU A 304 17.91 -6.07 -12.76
C GLU A 304 19.33 -6.60 -12.52
N GLY A 305 20.34 -5.88 -13.02
CA GLY A 305 21.76 -6.24 -12.90
C GLY A 305 22.31 -7.03 -14.10
N THR A 306 23.49 -7.62 -13.89
CA THR A 306 24.25 -8.37 -14.91
C THR A 306 24.22 -9.88 -14.62
N ALA A 307 23.01 -10.45 -14.54
CA ALA A 307 22.83 -11.86 -14.22
C ALA A 307 23.14 -12.78 -15.42
N ASN A 308 23.63 -13.99 -15.15
CA ASN A 308 23.84 -15.00 -16.18
C ASN A 308 22.48 -15.62 -16.58
N VAL A 309 21.96 -15.23 -17.74
CA VAL A 309 20.68 -15.68 -18.28
C VAL A 309 20.55 -17.21 -18.35
N ALA A 310 21.61 -17.93 -18.72
CA ALA A 310 21.57 -19.39 -18.83
C ALA A 310 21.43 -20.05 -17.45
N SER A 311 22.11 -19.52 -16.43
CA SER A 311 21.94 -19.98 -15.05
C SER A 311 20.52 -19.73 -14.57
N LEU A 312 20.02 -18.50 -14.72
CA LEU A 312 18.67 -18.13 -14.30
C LEU A 312 17.60 -19.04 -14.92
N MET A 313 17.70 -19.33 -16.22
CA MET A 313 16.75 -20.22 -16.88
C MET A 313 16.82 -21.65 -16.32
N LYS A 314 18.03 -22.15 -16.03
CA LYS A 314 18.21 -23.46 -15.42
C LYS A 314 17.56 -23.52 -14.04
N ASP A 315 17.75 -22.49 -13.23
CA ASP A 315 17.19 -22.41 -11.87
C ASP A 315 15.65 -22.35 -11.91
N ILE A 316 15.08 -21.52 -12.80
CA ILE A 316 13.63 -21.43 -13.02
C ILE A 316 13.01 -22.79 -13.41
N VAL A 317 13.66 -23.51 -14.32
CA VAL A 317 13.16 -24.82 -14.79
C VAL A 317 13.34 -25.88 -13.71
N ALA A 318 14.45 -25.86 -12.96
CA ALA A 318 14.74 -26.83 -11.91
C ALA A 318 13.73 -26.75 -10.75
N GLU A 319 13.33 -25.54 -10.35
CA GLU A 319 12.35 -25.32 -9.28
C GLU A 319 10.93 -25.79 -9.65
N ASN A 320 10.63 -25.90 -10.96
CA ASN A 320 9.37 -26.45 -11.47
C ASN A 320 8.10 -25.79 -10.88
N VAL A 321 8.19 -24.50 -10.54
CA VAL A 321 7.08 -23.70 -9.98
C VAL A 321 6.16 -23.11 -11.05
N LEU A 322 6.58 -23.13 -12.32
CA LEU A 322 5.86 -22.57 -13.46
C LEU A 322 5.24 -23.68 -14.31
N SER A 323 4.03 -23.45 -14.83
CA SER A 323 3.49 -24.29 -15.88
C SER A 323 4.26 -24.09 -17.19
N LYS A 324 4.14 -25.04 -18.13
CA LYS A 324 4.85 -24.99 -19.42
C LYS A 324 4.64 -23.70 -20.23
N TYR A 325 3.53 -22.99 -20.01
CA TYR A 325 3.19 -21.74 -20.71
C TYR A 325 3.70 -20.50 -19.98
N GLU A 326 3.98 -20.61 -18.69
CA GLU A 326 4.48 -19.51 -17.85
C GLU A 326 6.00 -19.38 -17.92
N ILE A 327 6.71 -20.41 -18.40
CA ILE A 327 8.17 -20.38 -18.57
C ILE A 327 8.54 -19.27 -19.58
N PRO A 328 9.34 -18.27 -19.18
CA PRO A 328 9.76 -17.20 -20.07
C PRO A 328 10.50 -17.74 -21.30
N ARG A 329 10.11 -17.27 -22.49
CA ARG A 329 10.84 -17.63 -23.73
C ARG A 329 12.15 -16.88 -23.88
N GLN A 330 12.29 -15.77 -23.16
CA GLN A 330 13.50 -14.98 -23.12
C GLN A 330 13.66 -14.34 -21.75
N ILE A 331 14.91 -14.26 -21.29
CA ILE A 331 15.32 -13.45 -20.14
C ILE A 331 16.12 -12.27 -20.68
N LYS A 332 15.80 -11.08 -20.19
CA LYS A 332 16.48 -9.82 -20.50
C LYS A 332 17.07 -9.25 -19.22
N THR A 333 18.28 -8.71 -19.29
CA THR A 333 18.95 -8.07 -18.16
C THR A 333 19.06 -6.58 -18.40
N ILE A 334 18.79 -5.77 -17.38
CA ILE A 334 18.96 -4.31 -17.40
C ILE A 334 19.78 -3.94 -16.18
N PRO A 335 20.90 -3.18 -16.31
CA PRO A 335 21.78 -2.88 -15.18
C PRO A 335 21.04 -2.28 -13.97
N VAL A 336 20.14 -1.33 -14.21
CA VAL A 336 19.34 -0.66 -13.17
C VAL A 336 17.94 -0.36 -13.73
N PHE A 337 16.90 -0.69 -12.97
CA PHE A 337 15.52 -0.40 -13.29
C PHE A 337 15.17 1.06 -13.02
N VAL A 338 14.25 1.60 -13.81
CA VAL A 338 13.66 2.91 -13.56
C VAL A 338 12.64 2.77 -12.42
N ARG A 339 12.74 3.61 -11.38
CA ARG A 339 11.87 3.56 -10.19
C ARG A 339 11.24 4.92 -9.90
N THR A 340 10.09 4.93 -9.22
CA THR A 340 9.48 6.15 -8.65
C THR A 340 10.26 6.61 -7.41
N GLU A 341 9.95 7.81 -6.90
CA GLU A 341 10.46 8.29 -5.59
C GLU A 341 10.12 7.32 -4.44
N SER A 342 8.99 6.62 -4.55
CA SER A 342 8.58 5.58 -3.61
C SER A 342 9.24 4.21 -3.84
N GLY A 343 10.22 4.11 -4.75
CA GLY A 343 10.98 2.89 -5.07
C GLY A 343 10.29 1.89 -6.02
N LYS A 344 9.08 2.18 -6.51
CA LYS A 344 8.30 1.27 -7.37
C LYS A 344 8.88 1.22 -8.78
N VAL A 345 9.10 0.02 -9.34
CA VAL A 345 9.57 -0.16 -10.72
C VAL A 345 8.57 0.42 -11.72
N ARG A 346 9.04 1.31 -12.58
CA ARG A 346 8.31 1.84 -13.74
C ARG A 346 8.54 0.90 -14.93
N ARG A 347 7.79 -0.21 -14.99
CA ARG A 347 7.98 -1.28 -15.99
C ARG A 347 8.05 -0.76 -17.42
N ARG A 348 7.11 0.11 -17.80
CA ARG A 348 7.03 0.67 -19.16
C ARG A 348 8.27 1.48 -19.54
N GLU A 349 8.77 2.33 -18.65
CA GLU A 349 10.01 3.10 -18.87
C GLU A 349 11.25 2.23 -18.81
N THR A 350 11.27 1.25 -17.91
CA THR A 350 12.36 0.29 -17.83
C THR A 350 12.47 -0.52 -19.13
N MET A 351 11.34 -0.91 -19.72
CA MET A 351 11.30 -1.60 -21.02
C MET A 351 11.86 -0.76 -22.17
N THR A 352 11.88 0.58 -22.10
CA THR A 352 12.51 1.39 -23.17
C THR A 352 14.02 1.26 -23.19
N LEU A 353 14.64 0.85 -22.08
CA LEU A 353 16.08 0.61 -21.99
C LEU A 353 16.54 -0.66 -22.70
N LEU A 354 15.62 -1.59 -22.99
CA LEU A 354 15.92 -2.82 -23.76
C LEU A 354 16.12 -2.56 -25.26
N LYS A 355 15.78 -1.36 -25.74
CA LYS A 355 15.88 -0.97 -27.14
C LYS A 355 17.21 -0.28 -27.50
N ALA A 356 18.19 -0.27 -26.59
CA ALA A 356 19.53 0.25 -26.83
C ALA A 356 20.49 -0.85 -27.34
#